data_AF-A0A920RSP6-F1
#
_entry.id   AF-A0A920RSP6-F1
#
_cell.length_a   1.000
_cell.length_b   1.000
_cell.length_c   1.000
_cell.angle_alpha   90.00
_cell.angle_beta   90.00
_cell.angle_gamma   90.00
#
_symmetry.space_group_name_H-M   'P 1'
#
loop_
_entity.id
_entity.type
_entity.pdbx_description
1 polymer ?
#
loop_
_entity_poly.entity_id
_entity_poly.type
_entity_poly.pdbx_seq_one_letter_code
_entity_poly.pdbx_strand_id
1 'polypeptide(L)'
;MPTDEVQLDSQITVMSTLDRPKLDAVVNKAKTQKLTLYDTYRLFCSEHPDTSLALDISLKNLMGHADPRKMPLKDYLAAVDEHLELTKRWGTRMEMVNTLILSHVAFTRGYPPKAAIGISKGLSQALGDQSWAAPFQRRLAELIDQCDGTQARVDAEDALKQLASKSTTDREAPLAKLYELRKKFPYSHFVTFGLAEEAEKAKKLDEAIALYGEIVGLPLLERLLEFEWESAGVKAVRPGDTLARLWKTKHGDTKGLPAFLDTIYQKAIDGLAKSPGGPDVPDSKSTGRSVLCELFTTVRADSAVAAELSTAALARRLGANRLIVVRYHPLDAARRNQGGGDPLSNDASLSRMSFYPGARALPAIYLDGRRLPSTDGLLADTTRVHGLVFREIAKRLSVTSDWKMTLSAKRTPTGVQVKAGAESSGAADGEYRMRLLLVEEKVMMPAASNGVRVQEMVVRWQIDGGEGVAPKDGKFAVSESLSIDEVRKQLADDLARFERLQGMNFPEKPLDMKSLFVIGLIQDETTREVLQSIAVPVTGGPSSN
;
A
#
# COMPACT_ATOMS: atom_id res chain seq x y z
N MET A 1 29.44 30.18 5.51
CA MET A 1 29.48 31.07 6.69
C MET A 1 30.91 31.06 7.23
N PRO A 2 31.46 32.20 7.68
CA PRO A 2 32.67 32.21 8.48
C PRO A 2 32.48 31.32 9.72
N THR A 3 33.55 30.65 10.15
CA THR A 3 33.59 29.62 11.22
C THR A 3 33.19 30.11 12.61
N ASP A 4 32.87 31.39 12.77
CA ASP A 4 32.86 32.03 14.09
C ASP A 4 31.49 31.93 14.79
N GLU A 5 30.45 31.46 14.11
CA GLU A 5 29.09 31.28 14.68
C GLU A 5 28.40 29.96 14.29
N VAL A 6 29.15 28.87 14.09
CA VAL A 6 28.53 27.54 13.93
C VAL A 6 28.62 26.79 15.25
N GLN A 7 27.52 26.80 16.02
CA GLN A 7 27.34 25.81 17.09
C GLN A 7 27.47 24.40 16.48
N LEU A 8 28.38 23.59 17.02
CA LEU A 8 28.43 22.16 16.72
C LEU A 8 27.03 21.57 16.93
N ASP A 9 26.60 20.71 16.01
CA ASP A 9 25.32 20.01 16.12
C ASP A 9 25.20 19.36 17.51
N SER A 10 24.16 19.73 18.25
CA SER A 10 23.84 19.20 19.58
C SER A 10 23.78 17.66 19.63
N GLN A 11 23.53 16.99 18.49
CA GLN A 11 23.52 15.54 18.37
C GLN A 11 24.91 14.92 18.20
N ILE A 12 25.96 15.70 17.95
CA ILE A 12 27.37 15.28 17.99
C ILE A 12 27.91 15.39 19.43
N THR A 13 27.19 16.07 20.34
CA THR A 13 27.64 16.39 21.70
C THR A 13 27.58 15.22 22.69
N VAL A 14 26.95 14.09 22.33
CA VAL A 14 27.03 12.84 23.12
C VAL A 14 28.32 12.12 22.75
N MET A 15 29.46 12.74 23.07
CA MET A 15 30.79 12.26 22.68
C MET A 15 31.30 11.24 23.69
N SER A 16 32.03 10.24 23.19
CA SER A 16 33.05 9.58 24.01
C SER A 16 34.02 10.65 24.51
N THR A 17 34.25 10.71 25.83
CA THR A 17 35.23 11.63 26.44
C THR A 17 36.64 11.48 25.86
N LEU A 18 36.92 10.35 25.20
CA LEU A 18 38.22 10.03 24.59
C LEU A 18 38.48 10.74 23.26
N ASP A 19 37.45 11.03 22.46
CA ASP A 19 37.62 11.59 21.11
C ASP A 19 37.43 13.11 21.05
N ARG A 20 36.90 13.72 22.13
CA ARG A 20 36.71 15.17 22.22
C ARG A 20 38.01 15.97 22.04
N PRO A 21 39.13 15.64 22.71
CA PRO A 21 40.37 16.40 22.56
C PRO A 21 40.91 16.35 21.13
N LYS A 22 40.76 15.20 20.44
CA LYS A 22 41.14 15.03 19.03
C LYS A 22 40.32 15.97 18.13
N LEU A 23 39.00 16.01 18.33
CA LEU A 23 38.12 16.89 17.56
C LEU A 23 38.44 18.37 17.80
N ASP A 24 38.62 18.79 19.05
CA ASP A 24 38.94 20.18 19.38
C ASP A 24 40.29 20.62 18.77
N ALA A 25 41.29 19.74 18.73
CA ALA A 25 42.57 20.00 18.07
C ALA A 25 42.39 20.24 16.55
N VAL A 26 41.60 19.40 15.88
CA VAL A 26 41.30 19.56 14.44
C VAL A 26 40.50 20.84 14.19
N VAL A 27 39.51 21.16 15.02
CA VAL A 27 38.71 22.38 14.88
C VAL A 27 39.59 23.63 15.03
N ASN A 28 40.53 23.66 15.97
CA ASN A 28 41.45 24.78 16.14
C ASN A 28 42.40 24.93 14.94
N LYS A 29 42.92 23.81 14.42
CA LYS A 29 43.71 23.78 13.19
C LYS A 29 42.91 24.30 12.00
N ALA A 30 41.67 23.84 11.84
CA ALA A 30 40.77 24.24 10.76
C ALA A 30 40.40 25.73 10.80
N LYS A 31 40.17 26.30 12.00
CA LYS A 31 39.97 27.76 12.18
C LYS A 31 41.17 28.56 11.68
N THR A 32 42.38 28.10 11.99
CA THR A 32 43.63 28.76 11.56
C THR A 32 43.77 28.71 10.03
N GLN A 33 43.30 27.63 9.40
CA GLN A 33 43.30 27.42 7.95
C GLN A 33 42.06 27.99 7.24
N LYS A 34 41.11 28.57 7.98
CA LYS A 34 39.82 29.08 7.48
C LYS A 34 39.03 28.02 6.67
N LEU A 35 39.10 26.76 7.10
CA LEU A 35 38.36 25.67 6.45
C LEU A 35 36.85 25.83 6.67
N THR A 36 36.07 25.32 5.72
CA THR A 36 34.61 25.20 5.93
C THR A 36 34.31 24.13 6.98
N LEU A 37 33.07 24.09 7.49
CA LEU A 37 32.65 23.01 8.39
C LEU A 37 32.79 21.63 7.73
N TYR A 38 32.41 21.53 6.45
CA TYR A 38 32.52 20.31 5.67
C TYR A 38 33.97 19.83 5.57
N ASP A 39 34.90 20.74 5.27
CA ASP A 39 36.33 20.44 5.17
C ASP A 39 36.96 20.14 6.54
N THR A 40 36.49 20.80 7.61
CA THR A 40 36.90 20.52 8.98
C THR A 40 36.57 19.09 9.39
N TYR A 41 35.35 18.64 9.07
CA TYR A 41 34.92 17.27 9.34
C TYR A 41 35.68 16.25 8.49
N ARG A 42 35.95 16.54 7.21
CA ARG A 42 36.81 15.69 6.38
C ARG A 42 38.24 15.60 6.93
N LEU A 43 38.80 16.73 7.37
CA LEU A 43 40.12 16.76 7.99
C LEU A 43 40.15 15.85 9.23
N PHE A 44 39.14 15.93 10.10
CA PHE A 44 39.04 15.07 11.28
C PHE A 44 39.02 13.58 10.90
N CYS A 45 38.19 13.20 9.92
CA CYS A 45 38.12 11.82 9.45
C CYS A 45 39.44 11.32 8.86
N SER A 46 40.21 12.20 8.20
CA SER A 46 41.52 11.86 7.63
C SER A 46 42.63 11.71 8.69
N GLU A 47 42.61 12.53 9.75
CA GLU A 47 43.64 12.50 10.80
C GLU A 47 43.36 11.46 11.88
N HIS A 48 42.08 11.14 12.11
CA HIS A 48 41.64 10.22 13.16
C HIS A 48 40.70 9.10 12.65
N PRO A 49 41.07 8.39 11.56
CA PRO A 49 40.22 7.37 10.92
C PRO A 49 39.99 6.12 11.79
N ASP A 50 40.73 5.98 12.88
CA ASP A 50 40.65 4.93 13.89
C ASP A 50 39.51 5.14 14.89
N THR A 51 38.93 6.35 14.94
CA THR A 51 37.91 6.70 15.94
C THR A 51 36.50 6.36 15.47
N SER A 52 35.66 5.90 16.40
CA SER A 52 34.22 5.71 16.12
C SER A 52 33.56 7.04 15.73
N LEU A 53 34.05 8.15 16.29
CA LEU A 53 33.60 9.49 15.96
C LEU A 53 33.86 9.86 14.50
N ALA A 54 34.96 9.42 13.89
CA ALA A 54 35.25 9.71 12.49
C ALA A 54 34.21 9.09 11.56
N LEU A 55 33.67 7.92 11.91
CA LEU A 55 32.60 7.28 11.16
C LEU A 55 31.31 8.12 11.23
N ASP A 56 30.88 8.48 12.44
CA ASP A 56 29.66 9.26 12.67
C ASP A 56 29.74 10.65 12.04
N ILE A 57 30.88 11.34 12.20
CA ILE A 57 31.12 12.65 11.59
C ILE A 57 31.10 12.51 10.06
N SER A 58 31.78 11.51 9.50
CA SER A 58 31.80 11.30 8.04
C SER A 58 30.39 11.09 7.49
N LEU A 59 29.59 10.22 8.11
CA LEU A 59 28.22 9.94 7.68
C LEU A 59 27.32 11.18 7.81
N LYS A 60 27.32 11.85 8.96
CA LYS A 60 26.51 13.06 9.19
C LYS A 60 26.92 14.19 8.25
N ASN A 61 28.22 14.34 8.01
CA ASN A 61 28.74 15.36 7.10
C ASN A 61 28.23 15.12 5.67
N LEU A 62 28.27 13.87 5.19
CA LEU A 62 27.68 13.48 3.91
C LEU A 62 26.16 13.72 3.87
N MET A 63 25.43 13.23 4.88
CA MET A 63 23.98 13.39 4.94
C MET A 63 23.55 14.86 4.95
N GLY A 64 24.28 15.73 5.67
CA GLY A 64 23.99 17.15 5.79
C GLY A 64 24.34 17.97 4.54
N HIS A 65 25.33 17.54 3.75
CA HIS A 65 25.84 18.30 2.60
C HIS A 65 25.56 17.69 1.23
N ALA A 66 24.93 16.51 1.17
CA ALA A 66 24.48 15.88 -0.06
C ALA A 66 23.31 16.67 -0.69
N ASP A 67 23.59 17.79 -1.34
CA ASP A 67 22.64 18.56 -2.17
C ASP A 67 23.26 18.67 -3.58
N PRO A 68 22.63 18.10 -4.63
CA PRO A 68 23.17 18.13 -6.00
C PRO A 68 23.49 19.55 -6.53
N ARG A 69 22.88 20.60 -5.95
CA ARG A 69 23.15 22.00 -6.32
C ARG A 69 24.43 22.56 -5.71
N LYS A 70 24.92 21.95 -4.63
CA LYS A 70 26.10 22.37 -3.86
C LYS A 70 27.26 21.39 -3.97
N MET A 71 26.95 20.12 -4.17
CA MET A 71 27.91 19.03 -4.30
C MET A 71 27.60 18.28 -5.61
N PRO A 72 28.39 18.50 -6.67
CA PRO A 72 28.24 17.74 -7.91
C PRO A 72 28.33 16.23 -7.68
N LEU A 73 27.63 15.44 -8.50
CA LEU A 73 27.57 13.98 -8.37
C LEU A 73 28.95 13.33 -8.24
N LYS A 74 29.95 13.80 -9.01
CA LYS A 74 31.32 13.30 -8.95
C LYS A 74 31.93 13.45 -7.55
N ASP A 75 31.74 14.61 -6.93
CA ASP A 75 32.31 14.92 -5.62
C ASP A 75 31.57 14.16 -4.51
N TYR A 76 30.25 14.00 -4.67
CA TYR A 76 29.46 13.15 -3.79
C TYR A 76 29.93 11.69 -3.82
N LEU A 77 30.11 11.11 -5.02
CA LEU A 77 30.59 9.74 -5.16
C LEU A 77 31.99 9.55 -4.57
N ALA A 78 32.90 10.50 -4.79
CA ALA A 78 34.23 10.46 -4.17
C ALA A 78 34.15 10.48 -2.63
N ALA A 79 33.26 11.31 -2.06
CA ALA A 79 33.07 11.36 -0.61
C ALA A 79 32.39 10.10 -0.06
N VAL A 80 31.50 9.45 -0.84
CA VAL A 80 30.95 8.12 -0.52
C VAL A 80 32.07 7.08 -0.48
N ASP A 81 32.95 7.05 -1.47
CA ASP A 81 34.07 6.10 -1.50
C ASP A 81 35.01 6.29 -0.29
N GLU A 82 35.32 7.54 0.06
CA GLU A 82 36.10 7.87 1.26
C GLU A 82 35.43 7.38 2.55
N HIS A 83 34.11 7.56 2.68
CA HIS A 83 33.36 7.07 3.83
C HIS A 83 33.34 5.54 3.90
N LEU A 84 33.12 4.86 2.77
CA LEU A 84 33.11 3.41 2.72
C LEU A 84 34.48 2.84 3.09
N GLU A 85 35.57 3.50 2.74
CA GLU A 85 36.92 3.08 3.16
C GLU A 85 37.15 3.22 4.66
N LEU A 86 36.54 4.22 5.31
CA LEU A 86 36.50 4.29 6.78
C LEU A 86 35.69 3.15 7.37
N THR A 87 34.53 2.82 6.80
CA THR A 87 33.63 1.79 7.32
C THR A 87 34.23 0.38 7.30
N LYS A 88 35.09 0.07 6.31
CA LYS A 88 35.76 -1.24 6.18
C LYS A 88 36.56 -1.62 7.43
N ARG A 89 37.13 -0.62 8.11
CA ARG A 89 37.89 -0.81 9.36
C ARG A 89 37.03 -1.37 10.49
N TRP A 90 35.73 -1.13 10.43
CA TRP A 90 34.73 -1.56 11.42
C TRP A 90 34.01 -2.86 11.01
N GLY A 91 34.50 -3.51 9.96
CA GLY A 91 34.03 -4.80 9.48
C GLY A 91 32.97 -4.69 8.38
N THR A 92 32.80 -5.79 7.65
CA THR A 92 31.96 -5.86 6.44
C THR A 92 30.50 -5.50 6.70
N ARG A 93 29.98 -5.77 7.91
CA ARG A 93 28.60 -5.40 8.27
C ARG A 93 28.41 -3.88 8.27
N MET A 94 29.37 -3.12 8.80
CA MET A 94 29.30 -1.66 8.83
C MET A 94 29.39 -1.07 7.42
N GLU A 95 30.26 -1.63 6.58
CA GLU A 95 30.35 -1.29 5.16
C GLU A 95 29.00 -1.50 4.46
N MET A 96 28.42 -2.70 4.54
CA MET A 96 27.13 -3.00 3.89
C MET A 96 26.00 -2.07 4.32
N VAL A 97 25.88 -1.79 5.62
CA VAL A 97 24.83 -0.90 6.14
C VAL A 97 25.03 0.54 5.67
N ASN A 98 26.27 1.04 5.68
CA ASN A 98 26.55 2.41 5.23
C ASN A 98 26.41 2.54 3.70
N THR A 99 26.76 1.53 2.92
CA THR A 99 26.46 1.48 1.48
C THR A 99 24.97 1.65 1.23
N LEU A 100 24.11 0.96 1.97
CA LEU A 100 22.66 1.12 1.85
C LEU A 100 22.19 2.53 2.24
N ILE A 101 22.68 3.04 3.38
CA ILE A 101 22.32 4.38 3.87
C ILE A 101 22.71 5.44 2.84
N LEU A 102 23.94 5.39 2.31
CA LEU A 102 24.42 6.35 1.32
C LEU A 102 23.69 6.21 -0.02
N SER A 103 23.32 4.98 -0.43
CA SER A 103 22.44 4.79 -1.59
C SER A 103 21.08 5.48 -1.40
N HIS A 104 20.49 5.38 -0.19
CA HIS A 104 19.28 6.11 0.16
C HIS A 104 19.46 7.63 0.16
N VAL A 105 20.58 8.12 0.71
CA VAL A 105 20.91 9.55 0.72
C VAL A 105 21.00 10.07 -0.72
N ALA A 106 21.72 9.36 -1.60
CA ALA A 106 21.82 9.72 -3.01
C ALA A 106 20.44 9.92 -3.64
N PHE A 107 19.55 8.93 -3.48
CA PHE A 107 18.20 8.97 -4.04
C PHE A 107 17.35 10.10 -3.43
N THR A 108 17.25 10.15 -2.10
CA THR A 108 16.36 11.09 -1.38
C THR A 108 16.81 12.55 -1.48
N ARG A 109 18.09 12.80 -1.77
CA ARG A 109 18.63 14.15 -1.99
C ARG A 109 18.51 14.63 -3.44
N GLY A 110 17.96 13.81 -4.33
CA GLY A 110 17.68 14.18 -5.72
C GLY A 110 18.86 13.99 -6.67
N TYR A 111 19.86 13.18 -6.31
CA TYR A 111 20.82 12.71 -7.32
C TYR A 111 20.12 11.76 -8.31
N PRO A 112 20.65 11.60 -9.55
CA PRO A 112 20.06 10.70 -10.52
C PRO A 112 19.89 9.27 -9.97
N PRO A 113 18.77 8.56 -10.22
CA PRO A 113 18.53 7.22 -9.68
C PRO A 113 19.66 6.22 -9.96
N LYS A 114 20.29 6.33 -11.13
CA LYS A 114 21.46 5.52 -11.52
C LYS A 114 22.63 5.63 -10.54
N ALA A 115 22.79 6.76 -9.84
CA ALA A 115 23.82 6.92 -8.82
C ALA A 115 23.54 6.04 -7.59
N ALA A 116 22.31 6.06 -7.08
CA ALA A 116 21.90 5.21 -5.95
C ALA A 116 22.00 3.72 -6.30
N ILE A 117 21.59 3.34 -7.52
CA ILE A 117 21.76 1.96 -8.04
C ILE A 117 23.25 1.60 -8.15
N GLY A 118 24.08 2.55 -8.58
CA GLY A 118 25.53 2.37 -8.68
C GLY A 118 26.19 2.10 -7.33
N ILE A 119 25.86 2.89 -6.30
CA ILE A 119 26.39 2.73 -4.94
C ILE A 119 25.96 1.39 -4.33
N SER A 120 24.70 0.98 -4.54
CA SER A 120 24.16 -0.27 -4.00
C SER A 120 24.51 -1.52 -4.81
N LYS A 121 25.32 -1.39 -5.87
CA LYS A 121 25.70 -2.50 -6.74
C LYS A 121 26.38 -3.61 -5.94
N GLY A 122 25.90 -4.85 -6.10
CA GLY A 122 26.44 -6.03 -5.41
C GLY A 122 25.98 -6.19 -3.96
N LEU A 123 25.29 -5.20 -3.38
CA LEU A 123 24.89 -5.24 -1.98
C LEU A 123 23.89 -6.39 -1.69
N SER A 124 22.98 -6.69 -2.62
CA SER A 124 22.06 -7.82 -2.45
C SER A 124 22.79 -9.16 -2.30
N GLN A 125 23.87 -9.36 -3.06
CA GLN A 125 24.70 -10.56 -2.99
C GLN A 125 25.53 -10.57 -1.69
N ALA A 126 26.08 -9.42 -1.31
CA ALA A 126 26.88 -9.27 -0.10
C ALA A 126 26.06 -9.54 1.18
N LEU A 127 24.82 -9.06 1.23
CA LEU A 127 23.91 -9.30 2.34
C LEU A 127 23.61 -10.80 2.53
N GLY A 128 23.46 -11.55 1.44
CA GLY A 128 23.24 -13.01 1.46
C GLY A 128 22.06 -13.45 2.34
N ASP A 129 22.01 -14.73 2.72
CA ASP A 129 20.90 -15.28 3.51
C ASP A 129 21.10 -15.13 5.03
N GLN A 130 21.83 -14.10 5.46
CA GLN A 130 22.14 -13.90 6.87
C GLN A 130 20.89 -13.45 7.64
N SER A 131 20.66 -14.00 8.83
CA SER A 131 19.45 -13.71 9.62
C SER A 131 19.28 -12.22 9.96
N TRP A 132 20.38 -11.49 10.17
CA TRP A 132 20.36 -10.05 10.43
C TRP A 132 20.18 -9.20 9.16
N ALA A 133 20.42 -9.77 7.97
CA ALA A 133 20.40 -9.05 6.71
C ALA A 133 18.98 -8.86 6.14
N ALA A 134 18.03 -9.70 6.52
CA ALA A 134 16.64 -9.65 6.07
C ALA A 134 15.99 -8.24 6.07
N PRO A 135 16.09 -7.42 7.14
CA PRO A 135 15.57 -6.05 7.11
C PRO A 135 16.28 -5.15 6.09
N PHE A 136 17.59 -5.31 5.89
CA PHE A 136 18.38 -4.52 4.95
C PHE A 136 18.13 -4.95 3.49
N GLN A 137 17.93 -6.24 3.24
CA GLN A 137 17.54 -6.75 1.92
C GLN A 137 16.17 -6.20 1.49
N ARG A 138 15.19 -6.18 2.40
CA ARG A 138 13.89 -5.56 2.14
C ARG A 138 14.06 -4.09 1.79
N ARG A 139 14.86 -3.36 2.59
CA ARG A 139 15.07 -1.94 2.38
C ARG A 139 15.83 -1.62 1.08
N LEU A 140 16.80 -2.45 0.72
CA LEU A 140 17.49 -2.39 -0.57
C LEU A 140 16.52 -2.63 -1.73
N ALA A 141 15.68 -3.66 -1.65
CA ALA A 141 14.70 -3.95 -2.70
C ALA A 141 13.72 -2.79 -2.90
N GLU A 142 13.24 -2.18 -1.81
CA GLU A 142 12.41 -0.97 -1.84
C GLU A 142 13.14 0.21 -2.52
N LEU A 143 14.40 0.45 -2.17
CA LEU A 143 15.20 1.52 -2.78
C LEU A 143 15.36 1.31 -4.29
N ILE A 144 15.72 0.10 -4.71
CA ILE A 144 15.93 -0.23 -6.12
C ILE A 144 14.63 -0.06 -6.91
N ASP A 145 13.50 -0.52 -6.38
CA ASP A 145 12.18 -0.36 -7.01
C ASP A 145 11.83 1.13 -7.21
N GLN A 146 12.06 1.97 -6.18
CA GLN A 146 11.86 3.42 -6.27
C GLN A 146 12.79 4.09 -7.29
N CYS A 147 14.07 3.69 -7.30
CA CYS A 147 15.04 4.21 -8.27
C CYS A 147 14.65 3.84 -9.70
N ASP A 148 14.26 2.59 -9.91
CA ASP A 148 13.83 2.06 -11.20
C ASP A 148 12.57 2.78 -11.71
N GLY A 149 11.57 3.00 -10.84
CA GLY A 149 10.37 3.77 -11.20
C GLY A 149 10.68 5.23 -11.54
N THR A 150 11.56 5.88 -10.79
CA THR A 150 11.99 7.26 -11.07
C THR A 150 12.79 7.33 -12.37
N GLN A 151 13.69 6.38 -12.61
CA GLN A 151 14.44 6.31 -13.87
C GLN A 151 13.51 6.07 -15.06
N ALA A 152 12.50 5.23 -14.90
CA ALA A 152 11.48 4.99 -15.93
C ALA A 152 10.73 6.26 -16.31
N ARG A 153 10.44 7.14 -15.34
CA ARG A 153 9.84 8.46 -15.62
C ARG A 153 10.76 9.30 -16.50
N VAL A 154 12.05 9.38 -16.18
CA VAL A 154 13.04 10.11 -16.99
C VAL A 154 13.15 9.54 -18.40
N ASP A 155 13.29 8.21 -18.52
CA ASP A 155 13.35 7.53 -19.82
C ASP A 155 12.09 7.78 -20.66
N ALA A 156 10.92 7.83 -20.03
CA ALA A 156 9.65 8.13 -20.69
C ALA A 156 9.58 9.59 -21.18
N GLU A 157 10.04 10.54 -20.38
CA GLU A 157 10.11 11.95 -20.81
C GLU A 157 11.01 12.13 -22.03
N ASP A 158 12.17 11.47 -22.02
CA ASP A 158 13.11 11.56 -23.14
C ASP A 158 12.51 10.94 -24.41
N ALA A 159 11.82 9.80 -24.30
CA ALA A 159 11.10 9.20 -25.42
C ALA A 159 9.98 10.12 -25.95
N LEU A 160 9.19 10.74 -25.07
CA LEU A 160 8.13 11.67 -25.48
C LEU A 160 8.67 12.97 -26.09
N LYS A 161 9.78 13.51 -25.57
CA LYS A 161 10.47 14.66 -26.18
C LYS A 161 10.96 14.33 -27.58
N GLN A 162 11.50 13.13 -27.79
CA GLN A 162 11.87 12.66 -29.12
C GLN A 162 10.63 12.57 -30.03
N LEU A 163 9.51 12.01 -29.56
CA LEU A 163 8.29 11.91 -30.35
C LEU A 163 7.65 13.27 -30.69
N ALA A 164 7.82 14.27 -29.83
CA ALA A 164 7.33 15.63 -30.04
C ALA A 164 8.23 16.47 -30.97
N SER A 165 9.50 16.08 -31.14
CA SER A 165 10.43 16.83 -31.99
C SER A 165 10.06 16.71 -33.48
N LYS A 166 10.02 17.87 -34.16
CA LYS A 166 9.75 17.95 -35.61
C LYS A 166 10.84 17.31 -36.46
N SER A 167 12.04 17.13 -35.91
CA SER A 167 13.19 16.54 -36.63
C SER A 167 13.28 15.03 -36.50
N THR A 168 12.34 14.39 -35.80
CA THR A 168 12.41 12.95 -35.53
C THR A 168 12.03 12.16 -36.76
N THR A 169 13.03 11.50 -37.34
CA THR A 169 12.86 10.59 -38.49
C THR A 169 12.54 9.17 -38.06
N ASP A 170 12.94 8.77 -36.85
CA ASP A 170 12.65 7.47 -36.25
C ASP A 170 11.67 7.63 -35.08
N ARG A 171 10.39 7.36 -35.35
CA ARG A 171 9.33 7.35 -34.33
C ARG A 171 9.14 5.98 -33.71
N GLU A 172 9.66 4.92 -34.32
CA GLU A 172 9.45 3.54 -33.87
C GLU A 172 10.23 3.24 -32.60
N ALA A 173 11.50 3.63 -32.54
CA ALA A 173 12.36 3.40 -31.38
C ALA A 173 11.82 4.04 -30.08
N PRO A 174 11.46 5.34 -30.02
CA PRO A 174 10.91 5.92 -28.80
C PRO A 174 9.53 5.36 -28.43
N LEU A 175 8.68 4.98 -29.40
CA LEU A 175 7.42 4.29 -29.11
C LEU A 175 7.67 2.90 -28.50
N ALA A 176 8.57 2.11 -29.09
CA ALA A 176 8.93 0.79 -28.58
C ALA A 176 9.44 0.89 -27.13
N LYS A 177 10.28 1.89 -26.84
CA LYS A 177 10.75 2.17 -25.48
C LYS A 177 9.59 2.47 -24.51
N LEU A 178 8.59 3.25 -24.91
CA LEU A 178 7.41 3.51 -24.08
C LEU A 178 6.60 2.24 -23.80
N TYR A 179 6.40 1.35 -24.79
CA TYR A 179 5.72 0.07 -24.55
C TYR A 179 6.53 -0.86 -23.63
N GLU A 180 7.85 -0.88 -23.74
CA GLU A 180 8.72 -1.62 -22.81
C GLU A 180 8.58 -1.09 -21.38
N LEU A 181 8.59 0.24 -21.22
CA LEU A 181 8.39 0.88 -19.92
C LEU A 181 7.00 0.56 -19.37
N ARG A 182 5.94 0.61 -20.18
CA ARG A 182 4.59 0.22 -19.76
C ARG A 182 4.52 -1.24 -19.32
N LYS A 183 5.23 -2.15 -19.99
CA LYS A 183 5.29 -3.56 -19.59
C LYS A 183 5.96 -3.73 -18.21
N LYS A 184 7.03 -2.98 -17.94
CA LYS A 184 7.74 -3.02 -16.65
C LYS A 184 6.98 -2.28 -15.54
N PHE A 185 6.30 -1.19 -15.88
CA PHE A 185 5.57 -0.31 -14.96
C PHE A 185 4.12 -0.12 -15.44
N PRO A 186 3.27 -1.17 -15.33
CA PRO A 186 1.92 -1.18 -15.93
C PRO A 186 0.97 -0.14 -15.34
N TYR A 187 1.30 0.43 -14.18
CA TYR A 187 0.51 1.44 -13.50
C TYR A 187 1.12 2.85 -13.56
N SER A 188 2.06 3.09 -14.49
CA SER A 188 2.57 4.44 -14.72
C SER A 188 1.52 5.26 -15.47
N HIS A 189 0.88 6.23 -14.78
CA HIS A 189 -0.05 7.18 -15.39
C HIS A 189 0.63 7.97 -16.51
N PHE A 190 1.88 8.39 -16.29
CA PHE A 190 2.62 9.18 -17.27
C PHE A 190 2.93 8.43 -18.57
N VAL A 191 3.44 7.20 -18.47
CA VAL A 191 3.75 6.38 -19.67
C VAL A 191 2.46 6.03 -20.41
N THR A 192 1.41 5.64 -19.67
CA THR A 192 0.12 5.25 -20.27
C THR A 192 -0.54 6.43 -20.98
N PHE A 193 -0.50 7.62 -20.40
CA PHE A 193 -1.00 8.85 -21.03
C PHE A 193 -0.23 9.22 -22.29
N GLY A 194 1.11 9.20 -22.23
CA GLY A 194 1.93 9.47 -23.41
C GLY A 194 1.64 8.51 -24.57
N LEU A 195 1.48 7.22 -24.29
CA LEU A 195 1.05 6.23 -25.29
C LEU A 195 -0.37 6.52 -25.83
N ALA A 196 -1.30 6.94 -24.97
CA ALA A 196 -2.67 7.26 -25.36
C ALA A 196 -2.71 8.45 -26.35
N GLU A 197 -1.95 9.51 -26.08
CA GLU A 197 -1.85 10.67 -26.96
C GLU A 197 -1.23 10.31 -28.31
N GLU A 198 -0.19 9.49 -28.32
CA GLU A 198 0.45 9.06 -29.57
C GLU A 198 -0.46 8.13 -30.39
N ALA A 199 -1.23 7.25 -29.74
CA ALA A 199 -2.24 6.43 -30.40
C ALA A 199 -3.35 7.29 -31.01
N GLU A 200 -3.81 8.34 -30.30
CA GLU A 200 -4.79 9.29 -30.82
C GLU A 200 -4.25 10.06 -32.04
N LYS A 201 -3.02 10.60 -31.96
CA LYS A 201 -2.37 11.31 -33.09
C LYS A 201 -2.20 10.40 -34.30
N ALA A 202 -1.89 9.12 -34.07
CA ALA A 202 -1.79 8.09 -35.11
C ALA A 202 -3.16 7.58 -35.61
N LYS A 203 -4.27 8.12 -35.12
CA LYS A 203 -5.66 7.71 -35.44
C LYS A 203 -5.95 6.24 -35.14
N LYS A 204 -5.23 5.64 -34.19
CA LYS A 204 -5.48 4.28 -33.69
C LYS A 204 -6.56 4.33 -32.62
N LEU A 205 -7.81 4.55 -33.05
CA LEU A 205 -8.95 4.84 -32.18
C LEU A 205 -9.13 3.82 -31.06
N ASP A 206 -9.04 2.52 -31.37
CA ASP A 206 -9.27 1.44 -30.41
C ASP A 206 -8.19 1.37 -29.33
N GLU A 207 -6.94 1.61 -29.74
CA GLU A 207 -5.80 1.65 -28.82
C GLU A 207 -5.88 2.88 -27.92
N ALA A 208 -6.22 4.05 -28.47
CA ALA A 208 -6.42 5.27 -27.70
C ALA A 208 -7.55 5.09 -26.66
N ILE A 209 -8.70 4.53 -27.05
CA ILE A 209 -9.81 4.23 -26.13
C ILE A 209 -9.36 3.27 -25.02
N ALA A 210 -8.58 2.24 -25.34
CA ALA A 210 -8.07 1.31 -24.33
C ALA A 210 -7.15 2.00 -23.32
N LEU A 211 -6.17 2.77 -23.79
CA LEU A 211 -5.18 3.44 -22.94
C LEU A 211 -5.80 4.57 -22.09
N TYR A 212 -6.65 5.41 -22.69
CA TYR A 212 -7.41 6.40 -21.92
C TYR A 212 -8.39 5.73 -20.94
N GLY A 213 -8.98 4.60 -21.34
CA GLY A 213 -9.79 3.76 -20.47
C GLY A 213 -9.04 3.27 -19.23
N GLU A 214 -7.77 2.91 -19.36
CA GLU A 214 -6.93 2.52 -18.22
C GLU A 214 -6.67 3.69 -17.27
N ILE A 215 -6.37 4.87 -17.80
CA ILE A 215 -6.12 6.08 -17.00
C ILE A 215 -7.37 6.48 -16.20
N VAL A 216 -8.55 6.33 -16.78
CA VAL A 216 -9.82 6.73 -16.16
C VAL A 216 -10.41 5.61 -15.29
N GLY A 217 -10.20 4.36 -15.69
CA GLY A 217 -10.80 3.18 -15.06
C GLY A 217 -9.99 2.62 -13.90
N LEU A 218 -8.69 2.89 -13.84
CA LEU A 218 -7.83 2.44 -12.75
C LEU A 218 -7.66 3.54 -11.68
N PRO A 219 -7.53 3.14 -10.41
CA PRO A 219 -7.43 4.08 -9.30
C PRO A 219 -6.37 5.16 -9.48
N LEU A 220 -6.78 6.42 -9.26
CA LEU A 220 -5.94 7.62 -9.15
C LEU A 220 -5.12 8.04 -10.38
N LEU A 221 -5.05 7.27 -11.46
CA LEU A 221 -4.15 7.58 -12.57
C LEU A 221 -4.47 8.94 -13.24
N GLU A 222 -5.74 9.23 -13.53
CA GLU A 222 -6.16 10.56 -14.02
C GLU A 222 -5.83 11.67 -13.02
N ARG A 223 -6.13 11.49 -11.74
CA ARG A 223 -5.92 12.50 -10.69
C ARG A 223 -4.44 12.81 -10.47
N LEU A 224 -3.56 11.82 -10.61
CA LEU A 224 -2.11 12.02 -10.54
C LEU A 224 -1.60 12.86 -11.72
N LEU A 225 -2.16 12.67 -12.93
CA LEU A 225 -1.85 13.53 -14.07
C LEU A 225 -2.32 14.97 -13.82
N GLU A 226 -3.54 15.15 -13.32
CA GLU A 226 -4.09 16.47 -12.97
C GLU A 226 -3.18 17.20 -11.97
N PHE A 227 -2.78 16.51 -10.90
CA PHE A 227 -1.87 17.07 -9.90
C PHE A 227 -0.51 17.48 -10.49
N GLU A 228 0.05 16.65 -11.37
CA GLU A 228 1.31 16.96 -12.06
C GLU A 228 1.16 18.19 -12.97
N TRP A 229 0.07 18.29 -13.73
CA TRP A 229 -0.19 19.42 -14.61
C TRP A 229 -0.42 20.71 -13.84
N GLU A 230 -1.23 20.67 -12.76
CA GLU A 230 -1.44 21.81 -11.87
C GLU A 230 -0.12 22.29 -11.27
N SER A 231 0.70 21.36 -10.77
CA SER A 231 2.03 21.68 -10.21
C SER A 231 2.97 22.29 -11.25
N ALA A 232 2.86 21.89 -12.52
CA ALA A 232 3.63 22.42 -13.63
C ALA A 232 3.02 23.70 -14.25
N GLY A 233 1.85 24.16 -13.80
CA GLY A 233 1.12 25.27 -14.41
C GLY A 233 0.61 24.99 -15.84
N VAL A 234 0.47 23.71 -16.19
CA VAL A 234 0.01 23.25 -17.51
C VAL A 234 -1.50 23.08 -17.49
N LYS A 235 -2.19 23.64 -18.50
CA LYS A 235 -3.60 23.35 -18.75
C LYS A 235 -3.71 22.26 -19.81
N ALA A 236 -4.21 21.09 -19.42
CA ALA A 236 -4.43 19.96 -20.33
C ALA A 236 -5.91 19.55 -20.34
N VAL A 237 -6.33 18.90 -21.42
CA VAL A 237 -7.67 18.29 -21.50
C VAL A 237 -7.67 17.03 -20.65
N ARG A 238 -8.71 16.83 -19.84
CA ARG A 238 -8.79 15.67 -18.94
C ARG A 238 -8.88 14.37 -19.77
N PRO A 239 -8.13 13.31 -19.40
CA PRO A 239 -8.23 12.00 -20.05
C PRO A 239 -9.66 11.48 -20.19
N GLY A 240 -10.52 11.69 -19.20
CA GLY A 240 -11.93 11.31 -19.19
C GLY A 240 -12.76 12.03 -20.25
N ASP A 241 -12.50 13.32 -20.49
CA ASP A 241 -13.19 14.10 -21.53
C ASP A 241 -12.79 13.61 -22.92
N THR A 242 -11.50 13.34 -23.13
CA THR A 242 -10.99 12.74 -24.36
C THR A 242 -11.56 11.34 -24.58
N LEU A 243 -11.56 10.48 -23.55
CA LEU A 243 -12.15 9.15 -23.62
C LEU A 243 -13.63 9.22 -24.00
N ALA A 244 -14.42 10.08 -23.35
CA ALA A 244 -15.84 10.24 -23.65
C ALA A 244 -16.08 10.68 -25.10
N ARG A 245 -15.26 11.60 -25.63
CA ARG A 245 -15.30 12.03 -27.03
C ARG A 245 -14.96 10.90 -28.00
N LEU A 246 -13.86 10.18 -27.76
CA LEU A 246 -13.43 9.06 -28.61
C LEU A 246 -14.45 7.92 -28.58
N TRP A 247 -14.95 7.61 -27.38
CA TRP A 247 -16.00 6.62 -27.17
C TRP A 247 -17.28 6.98 -27.93
N LYS A 248 -17.76 8.22 -27.80
CA LYS A 248 -18.93 8.70 -28.56
C LYS A 248 -18.71 8.66 -30.07
N THR A 249 -17.50 8.97 -30.53
CA THR A 249 -17.14 8.88 -31.96
C THR A 249 -17.26 7.45 -32.48
N LYS A 250 -16.85 6.45 -31.67
CA LYS A 250 -16.91 5.04 -32.04
C LYS A 250 -18.30 4.41 -31.89
N HIS A 251 -19.02 4.75 -30.81
CA HIS A 251 -20.22 4.05 -30.37
C HIS A 251 -21.53 4.85 -30.51
N GLY A 252 -21.45 6.14 -30.87
CA GLY A 252 -22.60 7.04 -31.03
C GLY A 252 -23.06 7.72 -29.73
N ASP A 253 -22.87 7.10 -28.56
CA ASP A 253 -23.17 7.66 -27.25
C ASP A 253 -22.16 7.20 -26.17
N THR A 254 -22.34 7.63 -24.91
CA THR A 254 -21.47 7.28 -23.77
C THR A 254 -22.10 6.29 -22.78
N LYS A 255 -23.27 5.72 -23.08
CA LYS A 255 -24.01 4.87 -22.12
C LYS A 255 -23.25 3.60 -21.73
N GLY A 256 -22.47 3.05 -22.67
CA GLY A 256 -21.63 1.87 -22.43
C GLY A 256 -20.31 2.14 -21.70
N LEU A 257 -19.93 3.41 -21.53
CA LEU A 257 -18.62 3.78 -20.99
C LEU A 257 -18.41 3.32 -19.53
N PRO A 258 -19.38 3.45 -18.60
CA PRO A 258 -19.19 2.95 -17.22
C PRO A 258 -18.89 1.44 -17.17
N ALA A 259 -19.61 0.63 -17.94
CA ALA A 259 -19.40 -0.82 -17.99
C ALA A 259 -18.04 -1.19 -18.59
N PHE A 260 -17.56 -0.40 -19.56
CA PHE A 260 -16.21 -0.54 -20.11
C PHE A 260 -15.13 -0.25 -19.05
N LEU A 261 -15.27 0.82 -18.27
CA LEU A 261 -14.35 1.14 -17.18
C LEU A 261 -14.35 0.06 -16.09
N ASP A 262 -15.52 -0.48 -15.76
CA ASP A 262 -15.63 -1.61 -14.82
C ASP A 262 -14.91 -2.85 -15.35
N THR A 263 -14.98 -3.11 -16.66
CA THR A 263 -14.25 -4.21 -17.31
C THR A 263 -12.74 -4.01 -17.22
N ILE A 264 -12.24 -2.78 -17.41
CA ILE A 264 -10.82 -2.46 -17.25
C ILE A 264 -10.36 -2.72 -15.82
N TYR A 265 -11.12 -2.23 -14.84
CA TYR A 265 -10.82 -2.45 -13.43
C TYR A 265 -10.78 -3.94 -13.08
N GLN A 266 -11.78 -4.73 -13.50
CA GLN A 266 -11.79 -6.17 -13.25
C GLN A 266 -10.61 -6.89 -13.91
N LYS A 267 -10.24 -6.51 -15.14
CA LYS A 267 -9.06 -7.07 -15.81
C LYS A 267 -7.76 -6.82 -15.04
N ALA A 268 -7.60 -5.64 -14.44
CA ALA A 268 -6.42 -5.36 -13.61
C ALA A 268 -6.37 -6.25 -12.37
N ILE A 269 -7.50 -6.45 -11.69
CA ILE A 269 -7.57 -7.37 -10.55
C ILE A 269 -7.29 -8.81 -10.98
N ASP A 270 -7.88 -9.27 -12.08
CA ASP A 270 -7.68 -10.64 -12.60
C ASP A 270 -6.24 -10.87 -13.05
N GLY A 271 -5.60 -9.86 -13.66
CA GLY A 271 -4.19 -9.89 -14.01
C GLY A 271 -3.29 -10.03 -12.78
N LEU A 272 -3.62 -9.30 -11.71
CA LEU A 272 -2.93 -9.42 -10.44
C LEU A 272 -3.15 -10.80 -9.79
N ALA A 273 -4.38 -11.33 -9.82
CA ALA A 273 -4.72 -12.64 -9.28
C ALA A 273 -3.97 -13.78 -10.00
N LYS A 274 -3.73 -13.61 -11.31
CA LYS A 274 -2.99 -14.55 -12.17
C LYS A 274 -1.47 -14.30 -12.19
N SER A 275 -0.99 -13.28 -11.47
CA SER A 275 0.42 -12.91 -11.53
C SER A 275 1.31 -14.08 -11.06
N PRO A 276 2.31 -14.47 -11.85
CA PRO A 276 3.16 -15.61 -11.54
C PRO A 276 4.00 -15.35 -10.29
N GLY A 277 4.35 -16.44 -9.59
CA GLY A 277 5.15 -16.39 -8.37
C GLY A 277 4.33 -16.32 -7.08
N GLY A 278 5.06 -16.11 -5.98
CA GLY A 278 4.59 -16.25 -4.61
C GLY A 278 4.88 -17.64 -4.02
N PRO A 279 4.77 -17.80 -2.70
CA PRO A 279 5.07 -19.06 -2.03
C PRO A 279 4.05 -20.14 -2.38
N ASP A 280 4.45 -21.39 -2.25
CA ASP A 280 3.53 -22.52 -2.27
C ASP A 280 2.52 -22.41 -1.12
N VAL A 281 1.28 -22.73 -1.44
CA VAL A 281 0.18 -22.71 -0.47
C VAL A 281 -0.25 -24.15 -0.22
N PRO A 282 -0.29 -24.61 1.05
CA PRO A 282 -0.72 -25.98 1.36
C PRO A 282 -2.14 -26.25 0.87
N ASP A 283 -2.49 -27.53 0.70
CA ASP A 283 -3.87 -27.89 0.37
C ASP A 283 -4.80 -27.47 1.52
N SER A 284 -5.87 -26.75 1.20
CA SER A 284 -6.94 -26.41 2.14
C SER A 284 -7.49 -27.62 2.90
N LYS A 285 -7.50 -28.81 2.29
CA LYS A 285 -7.95 -30.03 2.96
C LYS A 285 -6.96 -30.54 4.00
N SER A 286 -5.67 -30.23 3.86
CA SER A 286 -4.64 -30.74 4.77
C SER A 286 -4.55 -29.94 6.07
N THR A 287 -4.98 -28.68 6.09
CA THR A 287 -4.91 -27.84 7.31
C THR A 287 -6.27 -27.55 7.93
N GLY A 288 -7.36 -27.67 7.15
CA GLY A 288 -8.72 -27.41 7.61
C GLY A 288 -8.97 -25.96 8.04
N ARG A 289 -8.04 -25.04 7.73
CA ARG A 289 -8.04 -23.63 8.19
C ARG A 289 -8.18 -22.70 6.99
N SER A 290 -9.00 -21.66 7.16
CA SER A 290 -8.95 -20.46 6.32
C SER A 290 -8.24 -19.32 7.05
N VAL A 291 -7.63 -18.42 6.30
CA VAL A 291 -7.09 -17.16 6.83
C VAL A 291 -8.17 -16.09 6.72
N LEU A 292 -8.45 -15.41 7.82
CA LEU A 292 -9.24 -14.19 7.82
C LEU A 292 -8.33 -12.98 7.60
N CYS A 293 -8.65 -12.19 6.60
CA CYS A 293 -8.06 -10.88 6.34
C CYS A 293 -9.10 -9.80 6.63
N GLU A 294 -8.95 -9.11 7.76
CA GLU A 294 -9.73 -7.92 8.08
C GLU A 294 -8.99 -6.68 7.55
N LEU A 295 -9.55 -6.06 6.52
CA LEU A 295 -9.05 -4.81 5.95
C LEU A 295 -9.90 -3.64 6.46
N PHE A 296 -9.32 -2.80 7.29
CA PHE A 296 -9.89 -1.49 7.63
C PHE A 296 -9.46 -0.49 6.57
N THR A 297 -10.43 0.11 5.90
CA THR A 297 -10.18 0.95 4.73
C THR A 297 -11.16 2.11 4.63
N THR A 298 -10.97 2.94 3.63
CA THR A 298 -11.95 3.92 3.20
C THR A 298 -11.81 4.24 1.72
N VAL A 299 -12.94 4.51 1.06
CA VAL A 299 -12.98 4.98 -0.34
C VAL A 299 -12.34 6.36 -0.54
N ARG A 300 -11.93 7.02 0.55
CA ARG A 300 -11.32 8.35 0.57
C ARG A 300 -9.79 8.33 0.60
N ALA A 301 -9.18 7.25 1.07
CA ALA A 301 -7.74 7.20 1.30
C ALA A 301 -7.02 6.71 0.04
N ASP A 302 -6.27 7.61 -0.60
CA ASP A 302 -5.45 7.30 -1.76
C ASP A 302 -4.43 6.19 -1.43
N SER A 303 -3.89 6.19 -0.21
CA SER A 303 -2.96 5.18 0.31
C SER A 303 -3.58 3.80 0.54
N ALA A 304 -4.91 3.65 0.44
CA ALA A 304 -5.59 2.37 0.61
C ALA A 304 -5.65 1.53 -0.68
N VAL A 305 -5.38 2.14 -1.83
CA VAL A 305 -5.52 1.50 -3.16
C VAL A 305 -4.71 0.21 -3.26
N ALA A 306 -3.44 0.22 -2.87
CA ALA A 306 -2.58 -0.96 -2.98
C ALA A 306 -3.11 -2.15 -2.16
N ALA A 307 -3.58 -1.89 -0.93
CA ALA A 307 -4.16 -2.90 -0.05
C ALA A 307 -5.48 -3.47 -0.61
N GLU A 308 -6.37 -2.61 -1.10
CA GLU A 308 -7.67 -3.03 -1.62
C GLU A 308 -7.54 -3.90 -2.87
N LEU A 309 -6.72 -3.50 -3.83
CA LEU A 309 -6.48 -4.26 -5.06
C LEU A 309 -5.75 -5.57 -4.77
N SER A 310 -4.72 -5.52 -3.92
CA SER A 310 -3.96 -6.70 -3.50
C SER A 310 -4.86 -7.77 -2.88
N THR A 311 -5.66 -7.39 -1.88
CA THR A 311 -6.53 -8.34 -1.17
C THR A 311 -7.68 -8.84 -2.04
N ALA A 312 -8.24 -7.99 -2.92
CA ALA A 312 -9.25 -8.39 -3.91
C ALA A 312 -8.69 -9.45 -4.89
N ALA A 313 -7.47 -9.26 -5.37
CA ALA A 313 -6.80 -10.21 -6.25
C ALA A 313 -6.47 -11.53 -5.54
N LEU A 314 -5.99 -11.46 -4.29
CA LEU A 314 -5.69 -12.66 -3.50
C LEU A 314 -6.94 -13.45 -3.13
N ALA A 315 -8.06 -12.79 -2.83
CA ALA A 315 -9.34 -13.45 -2.59
C ALA A 315 -9.78 -14.25 -3.82
N ARG A 316 -9.67 -13.67 -5.03
CA ARG A 316 -9.96 -14.38 -6.29
C ARG A 316 -9.00 -15.55 -6.52
N ARG A 317 -7.69 -15.35 -6.28
CA ARG A 317 -6.65 -16.38 -6.49
C ARG A 317 -6.82 -17.58 -5.55
N LEU A 318 -7.13 -17.34 -4.28
CA LEU A 318 -7.11 -18.37 -3.24
C LEU A 318 -8.47 -18.99 -2.96
N GLY A 319 -9.56 -18.26 -3.24
CA GLY A 319 -10.92 -18.68 -2.93
C GLY A 319 -11.26 -18.59 -1.44
N ALA A 320 -12.57 -18.55 -1.13
CA ALA A 320 -13.09 -18.35 0.22
C ALA A 320 -12.78 -19.51 1.19
N ASN A 321 -12.41 -20.69 0.69
CA ASN A 321 -11.95 -21.81 1.50
C ASN A 321 -10.54 -21.62 2.08
N ARG A 322 -9.74 -20.71 1.51
CA ARG A 322 -8.38 -20.41 1.96
C ARG A 322 -8.25 -19.00 2.50
N LEU A 323 -8.88 -18.02 1.85
CA LEU A 323 -8.80 -16.62 2.25
C LEU A 323 -10.19 -15.99 2.27
N ILE A 324 -10.58 -15.50 3.43
CA ILE A 324 -11.77 -14.67 3.60
C ILE A 324 -11.29 -13.24 3.82
N VAL A 325 -11.58 -12.34 2.87
CA VAL A 325 -11.29 -10.91 3.02
C VAL A 325 -12.59 -10.21 3.38
N VAL A 326 -12.59 -9.45 4.47
CA VAL A 326 -13.70 -8.56 4.84
C VAL A 326 -13.21 -7.13 4.91
N ARG A 327 -14.07 -6.19 4.49
CA ARG A 327 -13.74 -4.76 4.45
C ARG A 327 -14.57 -3.99 5.47
N TYR A 328 -13.88 -3.39 6.43
CA TYR A 328 -14.49 -2.51 7.41
C TYR A 328 -14.26 -1.06 7.00
N HIS A 329 -15.32 -0.28 6.97
CA HIS A 329 -15.28 1.15 6.74
C HIS A 329 -15.63 1.84 8.07
N PRO A 330 -14.65 2.16 8.92
CA PRO A 330 -14.92 2.75 10.22
C PRO A 330 -15.47 4.17 10.08
N LEU A 331 -16.53 4.49 10.84
CA LEU A 331 -17.13 5.82 10.90
C LEU A 331 -16.26 6.80 11.69
N ASP A 332 -15.17 7.31 11.12
CA ASP A 332 -14.31 8.29 11.77
C ASP A 332 -14.85 9.74 11.58
N ALA A 333 -15.72 10.17 12.50
CA ALA A 333 -16.24 11.54 12.54
C ALA A 333 -15.27 12.57 13.17
N ALA A 334 -14.10 12.15 13.67
CA ALA A 334 -13.18 13.04 14.38
C ALA A 334 -12.37 13.94 13.42
N ARG A 335 -12.26 13.57 12.14
CA ARG A 335 -11.47 14.30 11.15
C ARG A 335 -12.26 15.42 10.46
N ARG A 336 -12.70 16.39 11.26
CA ARG A 336 -13.29 17.64 10.73
C ARG A 336 -12.30 18.27 9.73
N ASN A 337 -12.79 18.61 8.54
CA ASN A 337 -12.06 19.28 7.44
C ASN A 337 -11.27 18.42 6.44
N GLN A 338 -11.35 17.07 6.45
CA GLN A 338 -10.72 16.27 5.38
C GLN A 338 -11.52 16.20 4.06
N GLY A 339 -12.71 16.83 4.02
CA GLY A 339 -13.57 16.90 2.84
C GLY A 339 -14.17 15.54 2.47
N GLY A 340 -15.50 15.44 2.39
CA GLY A 340 -16.20 14.20 2.06
C GLY A 340 -16.11 13.11 3.15
N GLY A 341 -17.15 12.28 3.25
CA GLY A 341 -17.16 11.08 4.09
C GLY A 341 -17.00 9.81 3.25
N ASP A 342 -16.95 8.68 3.94
CA ASP A 342 -17.11 7.37 3.31
C ASP A 342 -18.59 6.90 3.42
N PRO A 343 -19.33 6.76 2.31
CA PRO A 343 -20.74 6.37 2.35
C PRO A 343 -20.97 4.89 2.73
N LEU A 344 -19.89 4.10 2.91
CA LEU A 344 -19.95 2.73 3.42
C LEU A 344 -19.68 2.66 4.92
N SER A 345 -19.30 3.78 5.54
CA SER A 345 -18.86 3.78 6.91
C SER A 345 -19.99 3.53 7.92
N ASN A 346 -19.67 2.85 9.01
CA ASN A 346 -20.62 2.50 10.06
C ASN A 346 -19.93 2.32 11.43
N ASP A 347 -20.72 2.41 12.51
CA ASP A 347 -20.20 2.26 13.88
C ASP A 347 -19.66 0.86 14.15
N ALA A 348 -20.29 -0.18 13.59
CA ALA A 348 -19.83 -1.56 13.79
C ALA A 348 -18.37 -1.74 13.32
N SER A 349 -18.00 -1.11 12.21
CA SER A 349 -16.63 -1.10 11.69
C SER A 349 -15.67 -0.30 12.59
N LEU A 350 -16.12 0.83 13.16
CA LEU A 350 -15.33 1.63 14.10
C LEU A 350 -15.07 0.87 15.40
N SER A 351 -16.09 0.21 15.95
CA SER A 351 -15.97 -0.62 17.15
C SER A 351 -15.01 -1.78 16.93
N ARG A 352 -15.12 -2.47 15.78
CA ARG A 352 -14.17 -3.54 15.43
C ARG A 352 -12.75 -3.03 15.24
N MET A 353 -12.56 -1.84 14.69
CA MET A 353 -11.22 -1.23 14.60
C MET A 353 -10.66 -0.95 16.00
N SER A 354 -11.50 -0.42 16.91
CA SER A 354 -11.11 -0.08 18.29
C SER A 354 -10.72 -1.29 19.14
N PHE A 355 -11.20 -2.49 18.78
CA PHE A 355 -10.77 -3.75 19.39
C PHE A 355 -9.25 -4.00 19.21
N TYR A 356 -8.66 -3.53 18.12
CA TYR A 356 -7.24 -3.68 17.83
C TYR A 356 -6.41 -2.47 18.32
N PRO A 357 -5.40 -2.67 19.18
CA PRO A 357 -4.60 -1.58 19.70
C PRO A 357 -3.75 -0.99 18.58
N GLY A 358 -3.71 0.34 18.53
CA GLY A 358 -2.95 1.07 17.51
C GLY A 358 -3.58 1.09 16.12
N ALA A 359 -4.78 0.55 15.94
CA ALA A 359 -5.57 0.67 14.71
C ALA A 359 -6.17 2.09 14.59
N ARG A 360 -5.33 3.07 14.24
CA ARG A 360 -5.74 4.49 14.09
C ARG A 360 -5.46 5.07 12.71
N ALA A 361 -4.81 4.30 11.84
CA ALA A 361 -4.45 4.71 10.50
C ALA A 361 -5.05 3.73 9.49
N LEU A 362 -5.57 4.27 8.39
CA LEU A 362 -6.10 3.52 7.27
C LEU A 362 -5.13 3.66 6.07
N PRO A 363 -4.93 2.60 5.26
CA PRO A 363 -5.46 1.25 5.47
C PRO A 363 -4.80 0.53 6.65
N ALA A 364 -5.47 -0.48 7.19
CA ALA A 364 -4.86 -1.43 8.11
C ALA A 364 -5.33 -2.86 7.79
N ILE A 365 -4.37 -3.76 7.58
CA ILE A 365 -4.63 -5.19 7.37
C ILE A 365 -4.31 -5.95 8.66
N TYR A 366 -5.26 -6.80 9.06
CA TYR A 366 -5.08 -7.81 10.09
C TYR A 366 -5.28 -9.19 9.45
N LEU A 367 -4.27 -10.04 9.54
CA LEU A 367 -4.36 -11.45 9.14
C LEU A 367 -4.51 -12.27 10.42
N ASP A 368 -5.57 -13.04 10.51
CA ASP A 368 -6.08 -13.71 11.72
C ASP A 368 -5.87 -12.90 13.01
N GLY A 369 -6.25 -11.62 12.98
CA GLY A 369 -6.15 -10.71 14.11
C GLY A 369 -4.74 -10.20 14.46
N ARG A 370 -3.71 -10.49 13.67
CA ARG A 370 -2.39 -9.85 13.78
C ARG A 370 -2.18 -8.81 12.70
N ARG A 371 -1.71 -7.63 13.11
CA ARG A 371 -1.47 -6.50 12.20
C ARG A 371 -0.33 -6.82 11.22
N LEU A 372 -0.57 -6.53 9.94
CA LEU A 372 0.45 -6.56 8.89
C LEU A 372 0.87 -5.12 8.54
N PRO A 373 2.09 -4.67 8.92
CA PRO A 373 2.57 -3.33 8.59
C PRO A 373 2.93 -3.17 7.10
N SER A 374 3.15 -1.93 6.67
CA SER A 374 3.67 -1.58 5.33
C SER A 374 2.77 -2.01 4.17
N THR A 375 1.47 -1.93 4.38
CA THR A 375 0.42 -2.33 3.42
C THR A 375 -0.25 -1.14 2.72
N ASP A 376 0.12 0.09 3.10
CA ASP A 376 -0.28 1.30 2.41
C ASP A 376 0.47 1.50 1.08
N GLY A 377 -0.17 2.26 0.18
CA GLY A 377 0.40 2.63 -1.11
C GLY A 377 -0.64 3.00 -2.16
N LEU A 378 -0.15 3.60 -3.25
CA LEU A 378 -0.93 3.93 -4.44
C LEU A 378 -1.03 2.72 -5.38
N LEU A 379 -1.62 2.89 -6.56
CA LEU A 379 -1.73 1.81 -7.54
C LEU A 379 -0.36 1.20 -7.93
N ALA A 380 0.68 2.02 -8.06
CA ALA A 380 2.04 1.57 -8.37
C ALA A 380 2.65 0.64 -7.29
N ASP A 381 2.25 0.79 -6.03
CA ASP A 381 2.72 -0.04 -4.91
C ASP A 381 2.07 -1.43 -4.86
N THR A 382 1.02 -1.66 -5.67
CA THR A 382 0.19 -2.86 -5.57
C THR A 382 1.00 -4.15 -5.69
N THR A 383 2.00 -4.21 -6.58
CA THR A 383 2.86 -5.41 -6.74
C THR A 383 3.63 -5.74 -5.46
N ARG A 384 4.22 -4.73 -4.82
CA ARG A 384 4.96 -4.87 -3.56
C ARG A 384 4.04 -5.33 -2.44
N VAL A 385 2.89 -4.66 -2.27
CA VAL A 385 1.90 -4.98 -1.24
C VAL A 385 1.30 -6.38 -1.48
N HIS A 386 1.02 -6.75 -2.73
CA HIS A 386 0.55 -8.08 -3.11
C HIS A 386 1.53 -9.18 -2.71
N GLY A 387 2.82 -9.04 -3.04
CA GLY A 387 3.84 -10.00 -2.64
C GLY A 387 3.99 -10.11 -1.12
N LEU A 388 3.91 -8.99 -0.39
CA LEU A 388 3.97 -8.97 1.08
C LEU A 388 2.78 -9.72 1.71
N VAL A 389 1.56 -9.35 1.33
CA VAL A 389 0.32 -9.94 1.87
C VAL A 389 0.26 -11.43 1.53
N PHE A 390 0.59 -11.81 0.30
CA PHE A 390 0.55 -13.21 -0.11
C PHE A 390 1.53 -14.08 0.69
N ARG A 391 2.76 -13.60 0.91
CA ARG A 391 3.73 -14.31 1.74
C ARG A 391 3.23 -14.57 3.15
N GLU A 392 2.59 -13.58 3.76
CA GLU A 392 2.10 -13.72 5.12
C GLU A 392 0.87 -14.63 5.21
N ILE A 393 -0.04 -14.57 4.23
CA ILE A 393 -1.17 -15.51 4.13
C ILE A 393 -0.67 -16.95 3.99
N ALA A 394 0.32 -17.20 3.14
CA ALA A 394 0.83 -18.56 2.94
C ALA A 394 1.43 -19.15 4.22
N LYS A 395 2.17 -18.36 5.01
CA LYS A 395 2.68 -18.81 6.32
C LYS A 395 1.54 -19.22 7.26
N ARG A 396 0.45 -18.46 7.27
CA ARG A 396 -0.71 -18.72 8.13
C ARG A 396 -1.51 -19.94 7.69
N LEU A 397 -1.63 -20.14 6.38
CA LEU A 397 -2.27 -21.32 5.81
C LEU A 397 -1.54 -22.62 6.16
N SER A 398 -0.25 -22.56 6.48
CA SER A 398 0.55 -23.70 6.96
C SER A 398 0.30 -24.07 8.42
N VAL A 399 -0.46 -23.27 9.17
CA VAL A 399 -0.83 -23.56 10.56
C VAL A 399 -2.19 -24.27 10.58
N THR A 400 -2.26 -25.40 11.27
CA THR A 400 -3.52 -26.15 11.46
C THR A 400 -4.43 -25.46 12.46
N SER A 401 -5.74 -25.73 12.38
CA SER A 401 -6.71 -25.30 13.39
C SER A 401 -7.31 -26.52 14.10
N ASP A 402 -7.38 -26.47 15.43
CA ASP A 402 -8.07 -27.48 16.23
C ASP A 402 -9.59 -27.25 16.28
N TRP A 403 -10.05 -26.10 15.80
CA TRP A 403 -11.47 -25.72 15.78
C TRP A 403 -12.16 -26.19 14.50
N LYS A 404 -13.21 -26.98 14.69
CA LYS A 404 -14.15 -27.35 13.63
C LYS A 404 -15.38 -26.47 13.74
N MET A 405 -15.71 -25.74 12.67
CA MET A 405 -16.85 -24.82 12.63
C MET A 405 -17.91 -25.30 11.65
N THR A 406 -19.17 -25.00 11.97
CA THR A 406 -20.32 -25.09 11.07
C THR A 406 -21.03 -23.74 11.06
N LEU A 407 -21.49 -23.32 9.90
CA LEU A 407 -22.25 -22.07 9.72
C LEU A 407 -23.28 -22.27 8.62
N SER A 408 -24.48 -21.74 8.86
CA SER A 408 -25.53 -21.66 7.87
C SER A 408 -26.26 -20.33 8.02
N ALA A 409 -26.63 -19.74 6.89
CA ALA A 409 -27.41 -18.51 6.85
C ALA A 409 -28.52 -18.65 5.81
N LYS A 410 -29.76 -18.34 6.23
CA LYS A 410 -30.95 -18.43 5.40
C LYS A 410 -31.74 -17.15 5.45
N ARG A 411 -32.16 -16.65 4.30
CA ARG A 411 -33.07 -15.52 4.21
C ARG A 411 -34.46 -15.94 4.70
N THR A 412 -35.09 -15.07 5.48
CA THR A 412 -36.47 -15.20 5.94
C THR A 412 -37.29 -14.02 5.37
N PRO A 413 -38.63 -14.05 5.43
CA PRO A 413 -39.45 -12.92 4.97
C PRO A 413 -39.11 -11.60 5.65
N THR A 414 -38.63 -11.66 6.89
CA THR A 414 -38.34 -10.49 7.73
C THR A 414 -36.85 -10.21 7.89
N GLY A 415 -35.96 -11.05 7.35
CA GLY A 415 -34.52 -10.84 7.51
C GLY A 415 -33.65 -12.06 7.23
N VAL A 416 -32.73 -12.37 8.15
CA VAL A 416 -31.77 -13.48 8.02
C VAL A 416 -31.73 -14.28 9.32
N GLN A 417 -31.83 -15.61 9.20
CA GLN A 417 -31.58 -16.54 10.28
C GLN A 417 -30.18 -17.15 10.13
N VAL A 418 -29.42 -17.13 11.21
CA VAL A 418 -28.05 -17.63 11.27
C VAL A 418 -27.92 -18.71 12.32
N LYS A 419 -27.30 -19.83 11.95
CA LYS A 419 -26.90 -20.88 12.91
C LYS A 419 -25.42 -21.14 12.76
N ALA A 420 -24.70 -21.06 13.87
CA ALA A 420 -23.27 -21.32 13.94
C ALA A 420 -22.95 -22.26 15.10
N GLY A 421 -21.98 -23.14 14.90
CA GLY A 421 -21.50 -24.03 15.94
C GLY A 421 -20.01 -24.28 15.77
N ALA A 422 -19.31 -24.50 16.88
CA ALA A 422 -17.90 -24.85 16.83
C ALA A 422 -17.49 -25.69 18.03
N GLU A 423 -16.55 -26.60 17.79
CA GLU A 423 -15.98 -27.49 18.79
C GLU A 423 -14.47 -27.64 18.56
N SER A 424 -13.73 -27.88 19.64
CA SER A 424 -12.30 -28.18 19.62
C SER A 424 -12.01 -29.37 20.51
N SER A 425 -11.16 -30.28 20.04
CA SER A 425 -10.75 -31.49 20.77
C SER A 425 -9.61 -31.23 21.78
N GLY A 426 -9.08 -30.01 21.83
CA GLY A 426 -7.91 -29.67 22.65
C GLY A 426 -7.78 -28.19 22.96
N ALA A 427 -8.90 -27.46 23.07
CA ALA A 427 -8.87 -26.03 23.38
C ALA A 427 -8.10 -25.80 24.69
N ALA A 428 -6.95 -25.16 24.58
CA ALA A 428 -6.12 -24.76 25.72
C ALA A 428 -6.82 -23.70 26.58
N ASP A 429 -6.24 -23.35 27.72
CA ASP A 429 -6.67 -22.19 28.51
C ASP A 429 -6.64 -20.92 27.64
N GLY A 430 -7.79 -20.28 27.46
CA GLY A 430 -7.94 -19.08 26.64
C GLY A 430 -9.35 -18.48 26.75
N GLU A 431 -9.49 -17.19 26.47
CA GLU A 431 -10.79 -16.53 26.46
C GLU A 431 -11.34 -16.49 25.03
N TYR A 432 -12.08 -17.54 24.65
CA TYR A 432 -12.57 -17.67 23.29
C TYR A 432 -13.93 -16.97 23.09
N ARG A 433 -14.09 -16.36 21.91
CA ARG A 433 -15.34 -15.75 21.45
C ARG A 433 -15.64 -16.18 20.01
N MET A 434 -16.89 -16.53 19.75
CA MET A 434 -17.44 -16.66 18.41
C MET A 434 -18.04 -15.32 17.99
N ARG A 435 -17.60 -14.78 16.85
CA ARG A 435 -18.10 -13.51 16.30
C ARG A 435 -18.76 -13.78 14.94
N LEU A 436 -19.86 -13.09 14.67
CA LEU A 436 -20.68 -13.29 13.48
C LEU A 436 -20.88 -11.97 12.74
N LEU A 437 -20.44 -11.91 11.49
CA LEU A 437 -20.50 -10.70 10.67
C LEU A 437 -21.52 -10.86 9.55
N LEU A 438 -22.32 -9.83 9.32
CA LEU A 438 -23.10 -9.68 8.09
C LEU A 438 -22.30 -8.82 7.12
N VAL A 439 -22.02 -9.35 5.93
CA VAL A 439 -21.26 -8.65 4.90
C VAL A 439 -22.00 -8.60 3.58
N GLU A 440 -21.89 -7.48 2.87
CA GLU A 440 -22.40 -7.32 1.51
C GLU A 440 -21.33 -7.72 0.51
N GLU A 441 -21.67 -8.65 -0.38
CA GLU A 441 -20.71 -9.26 -1.30
C GLU A 441 -20.01 -8.23 -2.18
N LYS A 442 -20.77 -7.25 -2.69
CA LYS A 442 -20.28 -6.30 -3.69
C LYS A 442 -21.07 -5.00 -3.65
N VAL A 443 -20.35 -3.88 -3.58
CA VAL A 443 -20.89 -2.53 -3.69
C VAL A 443 -20.14 -1.78 -4.79
N MET A 444 -20.88 -1.30 -5.79
CA MET A 444 -20.29 -0.48 -6.86
C MET A 444 -20.05 0.93 -6.33
N MET A 445 -18.84 1.46 -6.55
CA MET A 445 -18.39 2.77 -6.08
C MET A 445 -17.73 3.56 -7.22
N PRO A 446 -18.42 3.83 -8.34
CA PRO A 446 -17.81 4.49 -9.50
C PRO A 446 -17.35 5.93 -9.19
N ALA A 447 -17.85 6.53 -8.11
CA ALA A 447 -17.51 7.88 -7.65
C ALA A 447 -16.58 7.90 -6.41
N ALA A 448 -15.99 6.76 -6.03
CA ALA A 448 -14.99 6.72 -4.97
C ALA A 448 -13.81 7.66 -5.28
N SER A 449 -13.39 8.48 -4.33
CA SER A 449 -12.34 9.49 -4.58
C SER A 449 -10.95 8.87 -4.71
N ASN A 450 -10.72 7.70 -4.10
CA ASN A 450 -9.52 6.91 -4.32
C ASN A 450 -9.56 6.11 -5.64
N GLY A 451 -10.67 6.17 -6.39
CA GLY A 451 -10.85 5.50 -7.68
C GLY A 451 -11.09 3.99 -7.61
N VAL A 452 -11.24 3.40 -6.41
CA VAL A 452 -11.61 1.99 -6.29
C VAL A 452 -13.09 1.81 -6.62
N ARG A 453 -13.35 1.18 -7.77
CA ARG A 453 -14.69 1.11 -8.38
C ARG A 453 -15.62 0.09 -7.73
N VAL A 454 -15.09 -0.85 -6.95
CA VAL A 454 -15.86 -1.96 -6.36
C VAL A 454 -15.31 -2.28 -4.98
N GLN A 455 -16.20 -2.29 -3.98
CA GLN A 455 -15.92 -2.75 -2.63
C GLN A 455 -16.55 -4.14 -2.43
N GLU A 456 -15.73 -5.15 -2.12
CA GLU A 456 -16.16 -6.54 -1.97
C GLU A 456 -16.21 -6.93 -0.48
N MET A 457 -17.19 -7.75 -0.09
CA MET A 457 -17.32 -8.28 1.28
C MET A 457 -17.30 -7.18 2.36
N VAL A 458 -18.09 -6.12 2.13
CA VAL A 458 -18.20 -4.94 3.01
C VAL A 458 -18.98 -5.30 4.25
N VAL A 459 -18.38 -5.10 5.43
CA VAL A 459 -19.06 -5.40 6.69
C VAL A 459 -20.14 -4.36 6.95
N ARG A 460 -21.38 -4.85 7.05
CA ARG A 460 -22.58 -4.04 7.31
C ARG A 460 -23.04 -4.14 8.76
N TRP A 461 -22.78 -5.27 9.43
CA TRP A 461 -23.27 -5.50 10.79
C TRP A 461 -22.46 -6.55 11.55
N GLN A 462 -22.44 -6.45 12.89
CA GLN A 462 -21.98 -7.50 13.79
C GLN A 462 -23.21 -8.13 14.45
N ILE A 463 -23.55 -9.36 14.05
CA ILE A 463 -24.79 -10.05 14.40
C ILE A 463 -24.87 -10.33 15.90
N ASP A 464 -23.73 -10.60 16.52
CA ASP A 464 -23.57 -10.85 17.96
C ASP A 464 -23.45 -9.57 18.80
N GLY A 465 -23.67 -8.38 18.21
CA GLY A 465 -23.49 -7.09 18.89
C GLY A 465 -22.03 -6.66 19.06
N GLY A 466 -21.08 -7.52 18.71
CA GLY A 466 -19.66 -7.20 18.57
C GLY A 466 -18.78 -7.50 19.78
N GLU A 467 -19.32 -8.08 20.84
CA GLU A 467 -18.53 -8.64 21.96
C GLU A 467 -18.19 -10.12 21.75
N GLY A 468 -18.86 -10.78 20.81
CA GLY A 468 -18.77 -12.22 20.60
C GLY A 468 -19.56 -13.02 21.62
N VAL A 469 -19.88 -14.25 21.25
CA VAL A 469 -20.52 -15.24 22.13
C VAL A 469 -19.46 -16.10 22.79
N ALA A 470 -19.55 -16.33 24.11
CA ALA A 470 -18.67 -17.24 24.85
C ALA A 470 -19.06 -18.71 24.64
N PRO A 471 -18.11 -19.67 24.68
CA PRO A 471 -18.45 -21.09 24.64
C PRO A 471 -19.12 -21.52 25.94
N LYS A 472 -20.02 -22.51 25.87
CA LYS A 472 -20.59 -23.22 27.02
C LYS A 472 -20.09 -24.65 26.98
N ASP A 473 -19.47 -25.12 28.06
CA ASP A 473 -18.88 -26.47 28.15
C ASP A 473 -17.93 -26.80 26.99
N GLY A 474 -17.11 -25.82 26.58
CA GLY A 474 -16.15 -25.96 25.48
C GLY A 474 -16.76 -25.97 24.07
N LYS A 475 -18.08 -25.71 23.94
CA LYS A 475 -18.80 -25.71 22.66
C LYS A 475 -19.46 -24.37 22.39
N PHE A 476 -19.46 -23.98 21.13
CA PHE A 476 -20.28 -22.87 20.65
C PHE A 476 -21.54 -23.42 19.98
N ALA A 477 -22.69 -22.84 20.33
CA ALA A 477 -23.95 -23.04 19.67
C ALA A 477 -24.70 -21.70 19.65
N VAL A 478 -24.80 -21.09 18.48
CA VAL A 478 -25.38 -19.76 18.27
C VAL A 478 -26.50 -19.88 17.25
N SER A 479 -27.65 -19.28 17.56
CA SER A 479 -28.81 -19.24 16.68
C SER A 479 -29.45 -17.86 16.77
N GLU A 480 -29.10 -16.98 15.84
CA GLU A 480 -29.54 -15.59 15.81
C GLU A 480 -30.50 -15.33 14.65
N SER A 481 -31.32 -14.29 14.79
CA SER A 481 -32.14 -13.77 13.71
C SER A 481 -32.06 -12.25 13.72
N LEU A 482 -31.83 -11.66 12.55
CA LEU A 482 -31.72 -10.21 12.39
C LEU A 482 -32.68 -9.70 11.31
N SER A 483 -33.19 -8.48 11.50
CA SER A 483 -33.96 -7.76 10.49
C SER A 483 -33.04 -6.97 9.58
N ILE A 484 -33.15 -7.16 8.27
CA ILE A 484 -32.37 -6.37 7.30
C ILE A 484 -32.84 -4.92 7.25
N ASP A 485 -34.13 -4.66 7.52
CA ASP A 485 -34.66 -3.30 7.53
C ASP A 485 -34.16 -2.51 8.74
N GLU A 486 -33.99 -3.16 9.89
CA GLU A 486 -33.38 -2.55 11.07
C GLU A 486 -31.91 -2.24 10.84
N VAL A 487 -31.14 -3.17 10.25
CA VAL A 487 -29.74 -2.92 9.86
C VAL A 487 -29.67 -1.75 8.89
N ARG A 488 -30.52 -1.72 7.86
CA ARG A 488 -30.55 -0.63 6.88
C ARG A 488 -30.85 0.72 7.54
N LYS A 489 -31.83 0.74 8.45
CA LYS A 489 -32.20 1.94 9.19
C LYS A 489 -31.03 2.44 10.04
N GLN A 490 -30.38 1.56 10.78
CA GLN A 490 -29.24 1.95 11.62
C GLN A 490 -28.06 2.48 10.79
N LEU A 491 -27.74 1.86 9.66
CA LEU A 491 -26.72 2.36 8.73
C LEU A 491 -27.08 3.74 8.18
N ALA A 492 -28.35 3.97 7.82
CA ALA A 492 -28.81 5.28 7.37
C ALA A 492 -28.69 6.35 8.48
N ASP A 493 -29.03 5.98 9.72
CA ASP A 493 -28.94 6.86 10.89
C ASP A 493 -27.48 7.22 11.22
N ASP A 494 -26.55 6.26 11.10
CA ASP A 494 -25.11 6.47 11.24
C ASP A 494 -24.57 7.49 10.22
N LEU A 495 -24.92 7.29 8.94
CA LEU A 495 -24.51 8.21 7.87
C LEU A 495 -25.15 9.59 8.04
N ALA A 496 -26.43 9.67 8.43
CA ALA A 496 -27.10 10.94 8.70
C ALA A 496 -26.52 11.67 9.93
N ARG A 497 -26.06 10.93 10.94
CA ARG A 497 -25.31 11.49 12.07
C ARG A 497 -23.98 12.07 11.59
N PHE A 498 -23.24 11.35 10.74
CA PHE A 498 -21.99 11.84 10.16
C PHE A 498 -22.18 13.12 9.34
N GLU A 499 -23.16 13.15 8.44
CA GLU A 499 -23.52 14.31 7.62
C GLU A 499 -23.78 15.56 8.48
N ARG A 500 -24.58 15.42 9.54
CA ARG A 500 -24.86 16.51 10.49
C ARG A 500 -23.60 16.99 11.22
N LEU A 501 -22.74 16.08 11.67
CA LEU A 501 -21.52 16.43 12.39
C LEU A 501 -20.45 17.07 11.50
N GLN A 502 -20.42 16.72 10.20
CA GLN A 502 -19.45 17.24 9.23
C GLN A 502 -19.98 18.41 8.39
N GLY A 503 -21.28 18.73 8.46
CA GLY A 503 -21.88 19.79 7.64
C GLY A 503 -21.84 19.49 6.15
N MET A 504 -22.01 18.22 5.75
CA MET A 504 -22.01 17.78 4.36
C MET A 504 -23.13 16.77 4.11
N ASN A 505 -23.40 16.47 2.83
CA ASN A 505 -24.28 15.38 2.43
C ASN A 505 -23.52 14.39 1.55
N PHE A 506 -23.81 13.10 1.70
CA PHE A 506 -23.35 12.08 0.78
C PHE A 506 -24.13 12.20 -0.55
N PRO A 507 -23.46 12.11 -1.70
CA PRO A 507 -24.15 12.07 -2.99
C PRO A 507 -24.97 10.79 -3.17
N GLU A 508 -24.52 9.69 -2.56
CA GLU A 508 -25.19 8.40 -2.55
C GLU A 508 -24.96 7.67 -1.22
N LYS A 509 -25.93 6.85 -0.80
CA LYS A 509 -25.85 5.98 0.37
C LYS A 509 -26.21 4.55 -0.06
N PRO A 510 -25.24 3.74 -0.45
CA PRO A 510 -25.50 2.40 -0.99
C PRO A 510 -25.93 1.45 0.14
N LEU A 511 -27.24 1.32 0.30
CA LEU A 511 -27.91 0.59 1.38
C LEU A 511 -28.84 -0.53 0.87
N ASP A 512 -28.67 -0.92 -0.40
CA ASP A 512 -29.50 -1.91 -1.07
C ASP A 512 -29.36 -3.32 -0.45
N MET A 513 -28.13 -3.72 -0.06
CA MET A 513 -27.86 -4.98 0.64
C MET A 513 -28.42 -6.22 -0.08
N LYS A 514 -28.21 -6.28 -1.40
CA LYS A 514 -28.83 -7.29 -2.29
C LYS A 514 -28.26 -8.68 -2.06
N SER A 515 -26.93 -8.79 -2.12
CA SER A 515 -26.19 -10.05 -1.96
C SER A 515 -25.42 -10.04 -0.65
N LEU A 516 -25.77 -10.97 0.24
CA LEU A 516 -25.26 -11.01 1.61
C LEU A 516 -24.55 -12.34 1.89
N PHE A 517 -23.50 -12.25 2.70
CA PHE A 517 -22.79 -13.38 3.29
C PHE A 517 -22.80 -13.23 4.81
N VAL A 518 -22.65 -14.37 5.50
CA VAL A 518 -22.33 -14.40 6.92
C VAL A 518 -20.94 -14.98 7.09
N ILE A 519 -20.13 -14.31 7.89
CA ILE A 519 -18.79 -14.76 8.29
C ILE A 519 -18.87 -15.14 9.77
N GLY A 520 -18.43 -16.35 10.10
CA GLY A 520 -18.22 -16.78 11.47
C GLY A 520 -16.74 -16.93 11.73
N LEU A 521 -16.29 -16.47 12.89
CA LEU A 521 -14.90 -16.63 13.33
C LEU A 521 -14.80 -16.99 14.81
N ILE A 522 -13.81 -17.78 15.16
CA ILE A 522 -13.40 -18.04 16.56
C ILE A 522 -12.13 -17.23 16.83
N GLN A 523 -12.16 -16.41 17.87
CA GLN A 523 -11.05 -15.56 18.27
C GLN A 523 -10.71 -15.82 19.74
N ASP A 524 -9.42 -15.87 20.05
CA ASP A 524 -8.93 -15.75 21.43
C ASP A 524 -8.78 -14.26 21.77
N GLU A 525 -9.52 -13.79 22.77
CA GLU A 525 -9.54 -12.39 23.18
C GLU A 525 -8.23 -11.95 23.86
N THR A 526 -7.47 -12.89 24.43
CA THR A 526 -6.18 -12.60 25.08
C THR A 526 -5.11 -12.26 24.05
N THR A 527 -4.98 -13.12 23.04
CA THR A 527 -3.98 -12.96 21.98
C THR A 527 -4.48 -12.14 20.78
N ARG A 528 -5.80 -11.96 20.68
CA ARG A 528 -6.56 -11.46 19.53
C ARG A 528 -6.44 -12.34 18.28
N GLU A 529 -5.91 -13.54 18.40
CA GLU A 529 -5.71 -14.41 17.25
C GLU A 529 -7.02 -15.05 16.79
N VAL A 530 -7.27 -15.03 15.48
CA VAL A 530 -8.39 -15.77 14.89
C VAL A 530 -7.93 -17.20 14.59
N LEU A 531 -8.59 -18.15 15.24
CA LEU A 531 -8.20 -19.56 15.22
C LEU A 531 -8.85 -20.32 14.07
N GLN A 532 -10.04 -19.89 13.66
CA GLN A 532 -10.77 -20.44 12.53
C GLN A 532 -11.77 -19.41 12.01
N SER A 533 -12.03 -19.42 10.71
CA SER A 533 -13.13 -18.66 10.11
C SER A 533 -13.81 -19.40 8.97
N ILE A 534 -15.09 -19.14 8.77
CA ILE A 534 -15.86 -19.68 7.64
C ILE A 534 -16.81 -18.62 7.10
N ALA A 535 -17.01 -18.62 5.78
CA ALA A 535 -17.90 -17.72 5.07
C ALA A 535 -18.99 -18.54 4.36
N VAL A 536 -20.25 -18.15 4.50
CA VAL A 536 -21.36 -18.75 3.74
C VAL A 536 -22.26 -17.69 3.13
N PRO A 537 -22.77 -17.91 1.90
CA PRO A 537 -23.77 -17.02 1.33
C PRO A 537 -25.09 -17.14 2.11
N VAL A 538 -25.85 -16.05 2.18
CA VAL A 538 -27.23 -16.09 2.69
C VAL A 538 -28.13 -16.71 1.61
N THR A 539 -28.61 -17.92 1.86
CA THR A 539 -29.37 -18.71 0.87
C THR A 539 -30.88 -18.48 0.97
N GLY A 540 -31.62 -18.67 -0.14
CA GLY A 540 -33.09 -18.69 -0.15
C GLY A 540 -33.78 -17.34 -0.37
N GLY A 541 -33.39 -16.59 -1.41
CA GLY A 541 -34.01 -15.31 -1.75
C GLY A 541 -35.50 -15.39 -2.13
N PRO A 542 -36.22 -14.24 -2.17
CA PRO A 542 -37.54 -14.17 -2.75
C PRO A 542 -37.46 -14.66 -4.21
N SER A 543 -38.38 -15.53 -4.60
CA SER A 543 -38.61 -15.86 -6.01
C SER A 543 -38.72 -14.58 -6.82
N SER A 544 -37.88 -14.45 -7.84
CA SER A 544 -37.97 -13.42 -8.86
C SER A 544 -39.36 -13.44 -9.49
N ASN A 545 -40.12 -12.35 -9.30
CA ASN A 545 -41.15 -11.92 -10.25
C ASN A 545 -40.68 -10.60 -10.85
#